data_AF-A0A523K0V5-F1
#
_entry.id   AF-A0A523K0V5-F1
#
_cell.length_a   1.000
_cell.length_b   1.000
_cell.length_c   1.000
_cell.angle_alpha   90.00
_cell.angle_beta   90.00
_cell.angle_gamma   90.00
#
_symmetry.space_group_name_H-M   'P 1'
#
loop_
_entity.id
_entity.type
_entity.pdbx_description
1 polymer ?
#
loop_
_entity_poly.entity_id
_entity_poly.type
_entity_poly.pdbx_seq_one_letter_code
_entity_poly.pdbx_strand_id
1 'polypeptide(L)'
;MKESSRSGRRRARATATVVSTGTESSGSEKPCRRADWWNSSLRRTMACHPERRIPVGISSCLLGQPVRYDGGHKWNSLLVDELGKYFEYLPFCPEVAVGLGTPRSPIRLTGTPSQPRAVEIPIDGIDVTEKLAHYARWMVETCPRISGYVFKAGSPSCGMAGVPVYDEQGIPSETSSGVYACIVMRAWPSMPVEEEGRLRDPAIRDRFVERVYAYDRWRDLRDQESIEQPV
;
A
#
# COMPACT_ATOMS: atom_id res chain seq x y z
N MET A 1 -4.77 -20.76 73.78
CA MET A 1 -3.75 -20.11 72.93
C MET A 1 -4.11 -20.42 71.48
N LYS A 2 -4.52 -19.52 70.58
CA LYS A 2 -4.52 -18.06 70.50
C LYS A 2 -5.83 -17.60 69.83
N GLU A 3 -6.26 -16.42 70.23
CA GLU A 3 -7.37 -15.62 69.67
C GLU A 3 -7.08 -15.05 68.27
N SER A 4 -8.16 -14.51 67.67
CA SER A 4 -8.18 -13.28 66.85
C SER A 4 -7.66 -13.45 65.41
N SER A 5 -8.26 -12.90 64.34
CA SER A 5 -9.05 -11.68 64.20
C SER A 5 -9.94 -11.71 62.95
N ARG A 6 -11.11 -11.08 63.05
CA ARG A 6 -12.00 -10.64 61.96
C ARG A 6 -11.38 -9.51 61.13
N SER A 7 -11.71 -9.48 59.83
CA SER A 7 -11.91 -8.28 58.98
C SER A 7 -12.08 -8.80 57.54
N GLY A 8 -13.04 -8.44 56.71
CA GLY A 8 -14.05 -7.40 56.70
C GLY A 8 -14.65 -7.35 55.28
N ARG A 9 -15.70 -6.53 55.13
CA ARG A 9 -16.33 -6.07 53.87
C ARG A 9 -17.32 -7.00 53.17
N ARG A 10 -18.57 -6.83 53.62
CA ARG A 10 -19.80 -6.94 52.82
C ARG A 10 -19.66 -6.21 51.48
N ARG A 11 -20.11 -6.85 50.38
CA ARG A 11 -20.53 -6.14 49.17
C ARG A 11 -21.96 -6.56 48.82
N ALA A 12 -22.76 -5.54 48.56
CA ALA A 12 -24.18 -5.59 48.30
C ALA A 12 -24.48 -6.29 46.97
N ARG A 13 -25.57 -7.06 47.00
CA ARG A 13 -26.21 -7.69 45.85
C ARG A 13 -27.12 -6.63 45.22
N ALA A 14 -26.82 -6.20 44.00
CA ALA A 14 -27.69 -5.34 43.22
C ALA A 14 -28.14 -6.11 41.97
N THR A 15 -29.42 -6.47 41.98
CA THR A 15 -30.20 -6.96 40.84
C THR A 15 -30.60 -5.76 39.97
N ALA A 16 -30.35 -5.86 38.66
CA ALA A 16 -30.97 -5.03 37.62
C ALA A 16 -31.19 -5.96 36.42
N THR A 17 -32.38 -6.54 36.29
CA THR A 17 -33.53 -6.03 35.51
C THR A 17 -33.23 -5.96 34.02
N VAL A 18 -33.70 -7.00 33.33
CA VAL A 18 -33.91 -7.08 31.89
C VAL A 18 -34.99 -6.06 31.51
N VAL A 19 -34.68 -5.14 30.60
CA VAL A 19 -35.67 -4.43 29.79
C VAL A 19 -35.20 -4.51 28.35
N SER A 20 -35.86 -5.39 27.61
CA SER A 20 -35.90 -5.45 26.17
C SER A 20 -36.78 -4.30 25.66
N THR A 21 -36.22 -3.44 24.83
CA THR A 21 -37.00 -2.68 23.84
C THR A 21 -36.32 -2.86 22.50
N GLY A 22 -36.97 -3.64 21.65
CA GLY A 22 -36.62 -3.71 20.23
C GLY A 22 -36.88 -2.37 19.56
N THR A 23 -36.01 -2.07 18.60
CA THR A 23 -36.36 -1.24 17.45
C THR A 23 -35.74 -1.89 16.24
N GLU A 24 -36.62 -2.18 15.30
CA GLU A 24 -36.41 -2.93 14.08
C GLU A 24 -35.33 -2.32 13.19
N SER A 25 -34.64 -3.22 12.52
CA SER A 25 -33.71 -3.01 11.43
C SER A 25 -34.40 -2.38 10.22
N SER A 26 -34.04 -1.15 9.91
CA SER A 26 -34.09 -0.64 8.53
C SER A 26 -32.66 -0.37 8.09
N GLY A 27 -32.15 -1.25 7.21
CA GLY A 27 -30.84 -1.12 6.61
C GLY A 27 -30.70 0.17 5.83
N SER A 28 -29.73 0.99 6.23
CA SER A 28 -29.13 1.99 5.37
C SER A 28 -27.63 1.70 5.35
N GLU A 29 -27.17 1.07 4.28
CA GLU A 29 -25.75 0.95 3.95
C GLU A 29 -25.14 2.35 3.97
N LYS A 30 -24.27 2.61 4.94
CA LYS A 30 -23.48 3.84 4.98
C LYS A 30 -22.19 3.58 4.20
N PRO A 31 -21.95 4.24 3.06
CA PRO A 31 -20.72 4.08 2.31
C PRO A 31 -19.53 4.59 3.13
N CYS A 32 -18.40 3.91 2.97
CA CYS A 32 -17.12 4.17 3.63
C CYS A 32 -16.66 5.62 3.40
N ARG A 33 -16.91 6.51 4.37
CA ARG A 33 -16.39 7.88 4.39
C ARG A 33 -14.89 7.85 4.72
N ARG A 34 -14.05 7.63 3.71
CA ARG A 34 -12.58 7.82 3.76
C ARG A 34 -11.99 8.26 2.40
N ALA A 35 -12.77 8.99 1.59
CA ALA A 35 -12.34 9.55 0.31
C ALA A 35 -12.14 11.09 0.33
N ASP A 36 -12.27 11.73 1.50
CA ASP A 36 -12.36 13.20 1.59
C ASP A 36 -11.04 13.93 1.90
N TRP A 37 -9.90 13.21 1.99
CA TRP A 37 -8.58 13.83 2.19
C TRP A 37 -7.90 14.28 0.89
N TRP A 38 -8.49 13.99 -0.28
CA TRP A 38 -7.82 14.13 -1.58
C TRP A 38 -8.20 15.37 -2.40
N ASN A 39 -9.26 16.09 -2.05
CA ASN A 39 -9.89 17.05 -2.97
C ASN A 39 -9.54 18.54 -2.76
N SER A 40 -8.61 18.92 -1.89
CA SER A 40 -8.42 20.35 -1.57
C SER A 40 -7.26 21.08 -2.27
N SER A 41 -6.31 20.40 -2.93
CA SER A 41 -5.06 21.06 -3.40
C SER A 41 -4.86 21.15 -4.91
N LEU A 42 -5.82 20.74 -5.74
CA LEU A 42 -5.68 20.73 -7.20
C LEU A 42 -6.21 22.00 -7.89
N ARG A 43 -5.71 23.17 -7.49
CA ARG A 43 -5.84 24.40 -8.30
C ARG A 43 -4.58 25.25 -8.16
N ARG A 44 -3.63 25.13 -9.12
CA ARG A 44 -3.11 26.25 -9.95
C ARG A 44 -1.94 25.81 -10.85
N THR A 45 -1.85 26.50 -11.98
CA THR A 45 -0.98 26.39 -13.15
C THR A 45 0.52 26.61 -12.90
N MET A 46 1.33 25.93 -13.73
CA MET A 46 2.74 26.08 -14.12
C MET A 46 3.61 27.17 -13.48
N ALA A 47 4.63 26.70 -12.76
CA ALA A 47 6.04 26.89 -13.07
C ALA A 47 6.79 25.69 -12.46
N CYS A 48 8.02 25.37 -12.90
CA CYS A 48 8.92 24.49 -12.13
C CYS A 48 9.21 25.19 -10.80
N HIS A 49 8.33 25.03 -9.83
CA HIS A 49 8.48 25.57 -8.49
C HIS A 49 9.27 24.57 -7.66
N PRO A 50 10.42 24.96 -7.08
CA PRO A 50 11.13 24.12 -6.11
C PRO A 50 10.29 23.79 -4.86
N GLU A 51 9.12 24.44 -4.71
CA GLU A 51 8.18 24.28 -3.61
C GLU A 51 7.14 23.16 -3.82
N ARG A 52 6.95 22.64 -5.06
CA ARG A 52 5.97 21.56 -5.30
C ARG A 52 6.65 20.20 -5.18
N ARG A 53 6.35 19.49 -4.10
CA ARG A 53 6.78 18.09 -3.94
C ARG A 53 6.09 17.22 -4.98
N ILE A 54 6.86 16.35 -5.63
CA ILE A 54 6.34 15.51 -6.72
C ILE A 54 5.63 14.28 -6.11
N PRO A 55 4.39 13.98 -6.50
CA PRO A 55 3.68 12.80 -5.98
C PRO A 55 4.36 11.49 -6.41
N VAL A 56 4.73 10.65 -5.43
CA VAL A 56 5.38 9.35 -5.64
C VAL A 56 4.67 8.29 -4.81
N GLY A 57 4.23 7.20 -5.46
CA GLY A 57 3.67 6.06 -4.77
C GLY A 57 4.74 5.36 -3.95
N ILE A 58 4.46 5.00 -2.70
CA ILE A 58 5.42 4.26 -1.86
C ILE A 58 4.75 3.12 -1.08
N SER A 59 5.44 1.98 -0.98
CA SER A 59 5.01 0.90 -0.11
C SER A 59 4.96 1.38 1.35
N SER A 60 3.78 1.36 1.95
CA SER A 60 3.50 2.00 3.26
C SER A 60 4.38 1.50 4.40
N CYS A 61 4.84 0.25 4.33
CA CYS A 61 5.77 -0.31 5.30
C CYS A 61 7.13 0.42 5.34
N LEU A 62 7.54 1.05 4.24
CA LEU A 62 8.78 1.84 4.12
C LEU A 62 8.70 3.16 4.88
N LEU A 63 7.49 3.69 5.07
CA LEU A 63 7.21 4.90 5.87
C LEU A 63 6.97 4.60 7.35
N GLY A 64 7.22 3.36 7.81
CA GLY A 64 7.03 2.99 9.22
C GLY A 64 5.62 2.58 9.60
N GLN A 65 4.69 2.49 8.65
CA GLN A 65 3.34 2.03 8.98
C GLN A 65 3.34 0.53 9.32
N PRO A 66 2.63 0.10 10.38
CA PRO A 66 2.56 -1.29 10.81
C PRO A 66 1.60 -2.08 9.92
N VAL A 67 1.98 -2.32 8.65
CA VAL A 67 1.15 -2.97 7.63
C VAL A 67 1.73 -4.28 7.09
N ARG A 68 2.88 -4.70 7.61
CA ARG A 68 3.49 -5.98 7.23
C ARG A 68 2.68 -7.14 7.79
N TYR A 69 2.86 -8.32 7.20
CA TYR A 69 2.17 -9.54 7.63
C TYR A 69 2.41 -9.86 9.12
N ASP A 70 3.61 -9.53 9.62
CA ASP A 70 4.04 -9.72 11.00
C ASP A 70 3.58 -8.59 11.95
N GLY A 71 2.78 -7.63 11.49
CA GLY A 71 2.40 -6.45 12.28
C GLY A 71 3.47 -5.37 12.38
N GLY A 72 4.65 -5.60 11.81
CA GLY A 72 5.77 -4.67 11.85
C GLY A 72 5.80 -3.67 10.70
N HIS A 73 6.94 -2.98 10.60
CA HIS A 73 7.26 -2.05 9.52
C HIS A 73 8.70 -2.26 9.02
N LYS A 74 9.09 -1.51 8.00
CA LYS A 74 10.45 -1.46 7.44
C LYS A 74 10.84 -0.01 7.18
N TRP A 75 10.85 0.79 8.25
CA TRP A 75 11.22 2.21 8.16
C TRP A 75 12.54 2.37 7.41
N ASN A 76 12.54 3.25 6.43
CA ASN A 76 13.71 3.53 5.60
C ASN A 76 14.05 5.02 5.67
N SER A 77 15.10 5.36 6.43
CA SER A 77 15.56 6.73 6.65
C SER A 77 15.96 7.43 5.36
N LEU A 78 16.56 6.72 4.39
CA LEU A 78 16.89 7.28 3.08
C LEU A 78 15.61 7.79 2.37
N LEU A 79 14.54 7.01 2.41
CA LEU A 79 13.29 7.41 1.76
C LEU A 79 12.62 8.55 2.53
N VAL A 80 12.54 8.48 3.86
CA VAL A 80 11.82 9.49 4.64
C VAL A 80 12.61 10.79 4.81
N ASP A 81 13.86 10.69 5.23
CA ASP A 81 14.66 11.83 5.70
C ASP A 81 15.44 12.52 4.57
N GLU A 82 15.82 11.77 3.52
CA GLU A 82 16.51 12.32 2.36
C GLU A 82 15.54 12.57 1.20
N LEU A 83 14.89 11.53 0.69
CA LEU A 83 14.06 11.65 -0.51
C LEU A 83 12.69 12.28 -0.25
N GLY A 84 12.16 12.19 0.97
CA GLY A 84 10.91 12.84 1.39
C GLY A 84 10.97 14.37 1.40
N LYS A 85 12.16 14.96 1.22
CA LYS A 85 12.33 16.40 0.99
C LYS A 85 11.87 16.81 -0.42
N TYR A 86 12.03 15.92 -1.40
CA TYR A 86 11.72 16.17 -2.81
C TYR A 86 10.34 15.65 -3.21
N PHE A 87 9.88 14.58 -2.57
CA PHE A 87 8.67 13.85 -2.96
C PHE A 87 7.54 13.97 -1.95
N GLU A 88 6.32 14.01 -2.47
CA GLU A 88 5.09 13.83 -1.70
C GLU A 88 4.70 12.36 -1.82
N TYR A 89 4.84 11.62 -0.73
CA TYR A 89 4.59 10.19 -0.75
C TYR A 89 3.09 9.88 -0.68
N LEU A 90 2.60 9.09 -1.64
CA LEU A 90 1.30 8.45 -1.61
C LEU A 90 1.46 7.02 -1.10
N PRO A 91 1.22 6.77 0.20
CA PRO A 91 1.37 5.43 0.78
C PRO A 91 0.32 4.47 0.25
N PHE A 92 0.73 3.27 -0.16
CA PHE A 92 -0.18 2.18 -0.49
C PHE A 92 0.28 0.85 0.14
N CYS A 93 -0.67 -0.04 0.39
CA CYS A 93 -0.41 -1.42 0.78
C CYS A 93 -1.48 -2.30 0.13
N PRO A 94 -1.17 -3.00 -0.97
CA PRO A 94 -2.17 -3.77 -1.71
C PRO A 94 -2.83 -4.85 -0.83
N GLU A 95 -2.04 -5.50 0.03
CA GLU A 95 -2.49 -6.58 0.91
C GLU A 95 -3.51 -6.11 1.94
N VAL A 96 -3.27 -4.95 2.55
CA VAL A 96 -4.23 -4.35 3.49
C VAL A 96 -5.45 -3.82 2.73
N ALA A 97 -5.27 -3.21 1.57
CA ALA A 97 -6.35 -2.66 0.75
C ALA A 97 -7.34 -3.73 0.27
N VAL A 98 -6.87 -4.95 0.01
CA VAL A 98 -7.73 -6.09 -0.36
C VAL A 98 -8.34 -6.83 0.83
N GLY A 99 -8.14 -6.33 2.05
CA GLY A 99 -8.82 -6.79 3.24
C GLY A 99 -8.11 -7.89 4.03
N LEU A 100 -6.82 -8.15 3.81
CA LEU A 100 -6.09 -9.18 4.56
C LEU A 100 -5.78 -8.79 6.01
N GLY A 101 -5.92 -7.52 6.38
CA GLY A 101 -5.66 -7.05 7.74
C GLY A 101 -4.18 -7.09 8.13
N THR A 102 -3.91 -6.89 9.42
CA THR A 102 -2.57 -6.91 10.02
C THR A 102 -2.68 -7.25 11.51
N PRO A 103 -2.01 -8.31 12.03
CA PRO A 103 -1.18 -9.29 11.30
C PRO A 103 -2.03 -10.21 10.39
N ARG A 104 -1.38 -10.91 9.45
CA ARG A 104 -2.01 -11.83 8.49
C ARG A 104 -1.08 -12.98 8.13
N SER A 105 -1.65 -14.01 7.50
CA SER A 105 -0.87 -15.08 6.89
C SER A 105 0.06 -14.52 5.80
N PRO A 106 1.33 -14.97 5.71
CA PRO A 106 2.21 -14.61 4.60
C PRO A 106 1.63 -15.09 3.27
N ILE A 107 1.96 -14.39 2.20
CA ILE A 107 1.59 -14.75 0.84
C ILE A 107 2.85 -15.18 0.09
N ARG A 108 2.73 -16.11 -0.85
CA ARG A 108 3.78 -16.43 -1.84
C ARG A 108 3.22 -16.41 -3.25
N LEU A 109 4.11 -16.26 -4.21
CA LEU A 109 3.80 -16.48 -5.61
C LEU A 109 3.91 -17.98 -5.92
N THR A 110 2.92 -18.55 -6.59
CA THR A 110 2.92 -19.96 -7.03
C THR A 110 2.52 -20.08 -8.50
N GLY A 111 2.78 -21.24 -9.10
CA GLY A 111 2.41 -21.54 -10.49
C GLY A 111 3.42 -20.99 -11.50
N THR A 112 2.94 -20.43 -12.63
CA THR A 112 3.81 -20.03 -13.74
C THR A 112 4.40 -18.64 -13.53
N PRO A 113 5.70 -18.42 -13.72
CA PRO A 113 6.35 -17.11 -13.51
C PRO A 113 5.81 -15.97 -14.38
N SER A 114 5.27 -16.26 -15.56
CA SER A 114 4.64 -15.29 -16.45
C SER A 114 3.29 -14.77 -15.95
N GLN A 115 2.60 -15.57 -15.13
CA GLN A 115 1.29 -15.26 -14.55
C GLN A 115 1.17 -15.93 -13.18
N PRO A 116 1.93 -15.46 -12.18
CA PRO A 116 1.98 -16.11 -10.88
C PRO A 116 0.68 -15.87 -10.11
N ARG A 117 0.31 -16.85 -9.28
CA ARG A 117 -0.79 -16.74 -8.31
C ARG A 117 -0.25 -16.30 -6.96
N ALA A 118 -0.86 -15.31 -6.34
CA ALA A 118 -0.58 -14.89 -4.97
C ALA A 118 -1.49 -15.65 -4.01
N VAL A 119 -0.92 -16.60 -3.26
CA VAL A 119 -1.67 -17.49 -2.36
C VAL A 119 -1.11 -17.36 -0.94
N GLU A 120 -1.99 -17.28 0.05
CA GLU A 120 -1.59 -17.35 1.46
C GLU A 120 -0.87 -18.68 1.77
N ILE A 121 -0.07 -18.71 2.82
CA ILE A 121 0.63 -19.91 3.30
C ILE A 121 -0.02 -20.38 4.60
N PRO A 122 -0.27 -21.70 4.77
CA PRO A 122 0.07 -22.85 3.88
C PRO A 122 -0.72 -22.90 2.54
N ILE A 123 -0.31 -23.76 1.59
CA ILE A 123 -0.71 -23.75 0.13
C ILE A 123 -2.23 -23.89 -0.13
N ASP A 124 -2.98 -24.28 0.90
CA ASP A 124 -4.44 -24.33 1.03
C ASP A 124 -5.07 -23.00 1.46
N GLY A 125 -4.25 -21.96 1.60
CA GLY A 125 -4.65 -20.61 1.93
C GLY A 125 -5.44 -19.93 0.81
N ILE A 126 -5.96 -18.74 1.11
CA ILE A 126 -6.81 -18.01 0.19
C ILE A 126 -5.98 -17.51 -0.99
N ASP A 127 -6.45 -17.79 -2.20
CA ASP A 127 -5.93 -17.14 -3.41
C ASP A 127 -6.42 -15.69 -3.44
N VAL A 128 -5.47 -14.76 -3.36
CA VAL A 128 -5.72 -13.31 -3.36
C VAL A 128 -5.29 -12.63 -4.66
N THR A 129 -4.88 -13.41 -5.67
CA THR A 129 -4.38 -12.92 -6.96
C THR A 129 -5.33 -11.92 -7.59
N GLU A 130 -6.61 -12.30 -7.74
CA GLU A 130 -7.58 -11.46 -8.43
C GLU A 130 -7.92 -10.21 -7.61
N LYS A 131 -7.95 -10.31 -6.27
CA LYS A 131 -8.17 -9.14 -5.41
C LYS A 131 -7.04 -8.13 -5.55
N LEU A 132 -5.79 -8.60 -5.54
CA LEU A 132 -4.60 -7.76 -5.74
C LEU A 132 -4.58 -7.16 -7.15
N ALA A 133 -4.94 -7.95 -8.16
CA ALA A 133 -4.98 -7.51 -9.54
C ALA A 133 -6.06 -6.44 -9.78
N HIS A 134 -7.26 -6.64 -9.21
CA HIS A 134 -8.33 -5.65 -9.23
C HIS A 134 -7.89 -4.37 -8.52
N TYR A 135 -7.33 -4.46 -7.32
CA TYR A 135 -6.85 -3.26 -6.62
C TYR A 135 -5.77 -2.50 -7.42
N ALA A 136 -4.88 -3.21 -8.11
CA ALA A 136 -3.87 -2.59 -8.98
C ALA A 136 -4.51 -1.85 -10.16
N ARG A 137 -5.48 -2.47 -10.85
CA ARG A 137 -6.22 -1.82 -11.95
C ARG A 137 -7.01 -0.62 -11.47
N TRP A 138 -7.71 -0.75 -10.33
CA TRP A 138 -8.42 0.35 -9.70
C TRP A 138 -7.47 1.51 -9.37
N MET A 139 -6.31 1.23 -8.76
CA MET A 139 -5.29 2.26 -8.51
C MET A 139 -4.80 2.92 -9.80
N VAL A 140 -4.62 2.18 -10.89
CA VAL A 140 -4.24 2.75 -12.19
C VAL A 140 -5.30 3.69 -12.73
N GLU A 141 -6.57 3.35 -12.56
CA GLU A 141 -7.70 4.12 -13.09
C GLU A 141 -8.05 5.33 -12.22
N THR A 142 -7.96 5.22 -10.90
CA THR A 142 -8.48 6.22 -9.96
C THR A 142 -7.42 7.06 -9.27
N CYS A 143 -6.15 6.63 -9.28
CA CYS A 143 -5.11 7.39 -8.60
C CYS A 143 -4.83 8.69 -9.38
N PRO A 144 -4.79 9.85 -8.71
CA PRO A 144 -4.37 11.10 -9.28
C PRO A 144 -2.93 10.96 -9.74
N ARG A 145 -2.51 11.97 -10.48
CA ARG A 145 -1.17 12.10 -11.01
C ARG A 145 -0.07 11.67 -10.02
N ILE A 146 0.56 10.54 -10.35
CA ILE A 146 1.76 10.00 -9.72
C ILE A 146 2.90 10.05 -10.74
N SER A 147 4.10 10.41 -10.30
CA SER A 147 5.25 10.59 -11.18
C SER A 147 6.40 9.62 -10.88
N GLY A 148 6.19 8.71 -9.93
CA GLY A 148 7.08 7.57 -9.69
C GLY A 148 6.50 6.58 -8.67
N TYR A 149 7.15 5.42 -8.55
CA TYR A 149 6.88 4.44 -7.49
C TYR A 149 8.16 3.94 -6.81
N VAL A 150 8.06 3.74 -5.49
CA VAL A 150 9.04 3.02 -4.69
C VAL A 150 8.39 1.79 -4.05
N PHE A 151 8.84 0.62 -4.48
CA PHE A 151 8.33 -0.66 -4.03
C PHE A 151 9.21 -1.28 -2.94
N LYS A 152 8.59 -2.12 -2.09
CA LYS A 152 9.30 -2.99 -1.17
C LYS A 152 9.77 -4.25 -1.90
N ALA A 153 11.09 -4.43 -2.02
CA ALA A 153 11.73 -5.58 -2.64
C ALA A 153 11.29 -6.91 -2.01
N GLY A 154 11.15 -7.94 -2.84
CA GLY A 154 10.79 -9.30 -2.43
C GLY A 154 9.35 -9.49 -1.94
N SER A 155 8.48 -8.48 -2.04
CA SER A 155 7.06 -8.62 -1.71
C SER A 155 6.31 -9.35 -2.84
N PRO A 156 5.48 -10.37 -2.55
CA PRO A 156 4.61 -11.04 -3.53
C PRO A 156 3.58 -10.11 -4.17
N SER A 157 3.28 -8.98 -3.52
CA SER A 157 2.37 -7.97 -4.06
C SER A 157 3.14 -6.85 -4.75
N CYS A 158 4.14 -6.27 -4.08
CA CYS A 158 4.78 -5.03 -4.49
C CYS A 158 6.15 -5.18 -5.14
N GLY A 159 6.82 -6.34 -5.05
CA GLY A 159 8.19 -6.49 -5.57
C GLY A 159 8.27 -6.20 -7.06
N MET A 160 9.22 -5.39 -7.49
CA MET A 160 9.38 -5.02 -8.90
C MET A 160 9.94 -6.19 -9.71
N ALA A 161 10.85 -6.96 -9.13
CA ALA A 161 11.48 -8.12 -9.75
C ALA A 161 12.03 -9.08 -8.69
N GLY A 162 12.49 -10.26 -9.13
CA GLY A 162 13.24 -11.17 -8.25
C GLY A 162 12.40 -11.80 -7.13
N VAL A 163 11.07 -11.78 -7.22
CA VAL A 163 10.18 -12.40 -6.23
C VAL A 163 10.07 -13.90 -6.54
N PRO A 164 10.45 -14.80 -5.61
CA PRO A 164 10.42 -16.24 -5.87
C PRO A 164 9.01 -16.76 -6.16
N VAL A 165 8.89 -17.57 -7.20
CA VAL A 165 7.69 -18.32 -7.57
C VAL A 165 7.90 -19.77 -7.19
N TYR A 166 6.96 -20.33 -6.44
CA TYR A 166 7.03 -21.69 -5.91
C TYR A 166 6.20 -22.63 -6.78
N ASP A 167 6.74 -23.80 -7.09
CA ASP A 167 6.03 -24.87 -7.76
C ASP A 167 5.05 -25.62 -6.82
N GLU A 168 4.37 -26.63 -7.35
CA GLU A 168 3.40 -27.45 -6.60
C GLU A 168 4.05 -28.22 -5.43
N GLN A 169 5.36 -28.47 -5.52
CA GLN A 169 6.18 -29.12 -4.50
C GLN A 169 6.67 -28.14 -3.43
N GLY A 170 6.39 -26.84 -3.59
CA GLY A 170 6.81 -25.78 -2.69
C GLY A 170 8.29 -25.42 -2.81
N ILE A 171 8.92 -25.74 -3.94
CA ILE A 171 10.31 -25.41 -4.26
C ILE A 171 10.31 -24.11 -5.09
N PRO A 172 11.17 -23.13 -4.77
CA PRO A 172 11.31 -21.94 -5.60
C PRO A 172 11.96 -22.33 -6.94
N SER A 173 11.24 -22.16 -8.04
CA SER A 173 11.68 -22.56 -9.37
C SER A 173 12.29 -21.39 -10.14
N GLU A 174 11.59 -20.26 -10.15
CA GLU A 174 11.97 -19.05 -10.88
C GLU A 174 11.58 -17.79 -10.11
N THR A 175 11.75 -16.61 -10.72
CA THR A 175 11.35 -15.33 -10.14
C THR A 175 10.40 -14.56 -11.04
N SER A 176 9.56 -13.73 -10.42
CA SER A 176 8.63 -12.84 -11.10
C SER A 176 8.56 -11.49 -10.40
N SER A 177 7.69 -10.61 -10.89
CA SER A 177 7.27 -9.40 -10.20
C SER A 177 6.06 -9.71 -9.33
N GLY A 178 5.86 -8.94 -8.26
CA GLY A 178 4.64 -9.00 -7.47
C GLY A 178 3.41 -8.60 -8.31
N VAL A 179 2.25 -9.16 -7.96
CA VAL A 179 1.01 -9.03 -8.77
C VAL A 179 0.64 -7.56 -9.00
N TYR A 180 0.70 -6.73 -7.96
CA TYR A 180 0.37 -5.31 -8.06
C TYR A 180 1.42 -4.55 -8.88
N ALA A 181 2.71 -4.76 -8.59
CA ALA A 181 3.79 -4.07 -9.30
C ALA A 181 3.79 -4.38 -10.80
N CYS A 182 3.57 -5.64 -11.17
CA CYS A 182 3.49 -6.07 -12.57
C CYS A 182 2.41 -5.29 -13.34
N ILE A 183 1.21 -5.14 -12.77
CA ILE A 183 0.10 -4.43 -13.41
C ILE A 183 0.40 -2.93 -13.51
N VAL A 184 0.91 -2.32 -12.44
CA VAL A 184 1.27 -0.89 -12.42
C VAL A 184 2.34 -0.57 -13.47
N MET A 185 3.39 -1.39 -13.56
CA MET A 185 4.48 -1.21 -14.53
C MET A 185 4.02 -1.41 -15.97
N ARG A 186 3.09 -2.33 -16.22
CA ARG A 186 2.49 -2.53 -17.54
C ARG A 186 1.57 -1.37 -17.94
N ALA A 187 0.81 -0.83 -16.99
CA ALA A 187 -0.09 0.30 -17.24
C ALA A 187 0.66 1.61 -17.51
N TRP A 188 1.79 1.82 -16.85
CA TRP A 188 2.61 3.03 -17.01
C TRP A 188 4.08 2.71 -17.35
N PRO A 189 4.39 2.25 -18.57
CA PRO A 189 5.73 1.75 -18.94
C PRO A 189 6.85 2.78 -18.82
N SER A 190 6.52 4.07 -19.03
CA SER A 190 7.49 5.17 -18.96
C SER A 190 7.67 5.74 -17.55
N MET A 191 6.82 5.35 -16.59
CA MET A 191 6.88 5.87 -15.24
C MET A 191 8.12 5.32 -14.51
N PRO A 192 8.89 6.17 -13.83
CA PRO A 192 10.02 5.73 -13.01
C PRO A 192 9.55 4.86 -11.85
N VAL A 193 10.11 3.65 -11.75
CA VAL A 193 9.84 2.71 -10.66
C VAL A 193 11.18 2.18 -10.14
N GLU A 194 11.32 2.05 -8.83
CA GLU A 194 12.49 1.44 -8.20
C GLU A 194 12.14 0.69 -6.91
N GLU A 195 13.06 -0.15 -6.44
CA GLU A 195 12.98 -0.82 -5.14
C GLU A 195 13.86 -0.12 -4.10
N GLU A 196 13.43 -0.15 -2.84
CA GLU A 196 14.11 0.54 -1.74
C GLU A 196 15.57 0.11 -1.54
N GLY A 197 15.88 -1.14 -1.86
CA GLY A 197 17.24 -1.68 -1.73
C GLY A 197 18.20 -1.11 -2.78
N ARG A 198 17.69 -0.89 -4.01
CA ARG A 198 18.46 -0.39 -5.15
C ARG A 198 18.79 1.10 -5.01
N LEU A 199 17.89 1.87 -4.39
CA LEU A 199 18.09 3.29 -4.12
C LEU A 199 19.22 3.59 -3.12
N ARG A 200 19.82 2.58 -2.49
CA ARG A 200 21.03 2.76 -1.68
C ARG A 200 22.26 3.04 -2.54
N ASP A 201 22.25 2.63 -3.80
CA ASP A 201 23.28 2.99 -4.77
C ASP A 201 23.06 4.45 -5.23
N PRO A 202 24.02 5.36 -5.02
CA PRO A 202 23.87 6.77 -5.37
C PRO A 202 23.57 6.99 -6.86
N ALA A 203 24.18 6.21 -7.76
CA ALA A 203 23.97 6.39 -9.20
C ALA A 203 22.57 5.95 -9.63
N ILE A 204 22.03 4.88 -9.03
CA ILE A 204 20.63 4.47 -9.26
C ILE A 204 19.68 5.52 -8.68
N ARG A 205 19.97 6.00 -7.47
CA ARG A 205 19.16 7.02 -6.79
C ARG A 205 19.08 8.31 -7.59
N ASP A 206 20.20 8.83 -8.04
CA ASP A 206 20.26 10.09 -8.79
C ASP A 206 19.48 9.95 -10.10
N ARG A 207 19.67 8.84 -10.83
CA ARG A 207 18.89 8.54 -12.04
C ARG A 207 17.39 8.42 -11.76
N PHE A 208 17.00 7.80 -10.65
CA PHE A 208 15.59 7.69 -10.28
C PHE A 208 14.99 9.09 -10.03
N VAL A 209 15.68 9.92 -9.26
CA VAL A 209 15.24 11.29 -8.98
C VAL A 209 15.12 12.09 -10.27
N GLU A 210 16.16 12.11 -11.11
CA GLU A 210 16.15 12.80 -12.40
C GLU A 210 14.97 12.36 -13.28
N ARG A 211 14.74 11.04 -13.37
CA ARG A 211 13.63 10.48 -14.15
C ARG A 211 12.27 10.88 -13.60
N VAL A 212 12.10 10.94 -12.28
CA VAL A 212 10.84 11.39 -11.64
C VAL A 212 10.57 12.85 -11.99
N TYR A 213 11.56 13.73 -11.90
CA TYR A 213 11.42 15.15 -12.30
C TYR A 213 11.13 15.30 -13.79
N ALA A 214 11.86 14.58 -14.65
CA ALA A 214 11.65 14.61 -16.09
C ALA A 214 10.24 14.12 -16.46
N TYR A 215 9.80 13.02 -15.86
CA TYR A 215 8.47 12.45 -16.08
C TYR A 215 7.36 13.38 -15.59
N ASP A 216 7.51 14.00 -14.41
CA ASP A 216 6.54 14.97 -13.91
C ASP A 216 6.41 16.17 -14.85
N ARG A 217 7.53 16.75 -15.28
CA ARG A 217 7.54 17.87 -16.22
C ARG A 217 6.94 17.50 -17.58
N TRP A 218 7.25 16.31 -18.09
CA TRP A 218 6.65 15.82 -19.34
C TRP A 218 5.13 15.69 -19.23
N ARG A 219 4.61 15.20 -18.09
CA ARG A 219 3.17 15.15 -17.84
C ARG A 219 2.54 16.53 -17.81
N ASP A 220 3.18 17.51 -17.15
CA ASP A 220 2.70 18.90 -17.16
C ASP A 220 2.55 19.44 -18.58
N LEU A 221 3.56 19.24 -19.45
CA LEU A 221 3.54 19.68 -20.84
C LEU A 221 2.42 19.01 -21.64
N ARG A 222 2.27 17.69 -21.49
CA ARG A 222 1.22 16.93 -22.18
C ARG A 222 -0.18 17.38 -21.77
N ASP A 223 -0.37 17.66 -20.48
CA ASP A 223 -1.65 18.12 -19.96
C ASP A 223 -1.96 19.56 -20.44
N GLN A 224 -0.95 20.41 -20.70
CA GLN A 224 -1.13 21.75 -21.29
C GLN A 224 -1.48 21.71 -22.78
N GLU A 225 -0.78 20.88 -23.57
CA GLU A 225 -1.09 20.69 -25.00
C GLU A 225 -2.54 20.21 -25.19
N SER A 226 -3.06 19.41 -24.26
CA SER A 226 -4.46 18.96 -24.29
C SER A 226 -5.48 20.06 -23.98
N ILE A 227 -5.06 21.19 -23.40
CA ILE A 227 -5.91 22.34 -23.08
C ILE A 227 -5.89 23.40 -24.20
N GLU A 228 -4.77 23.53 -24.92
CA GLU A 228 -4.57 24.55 -25.96
C GLU A 228 -5.04 24.16 -27.37
N GLN A 229 -5.64 22.98 -27.55
CA GLN A 229 -6.28 22.57 -28.82
C GLN A 229 -7.82 22.67 -28.71
N PRO A 230 -8.44 23.88 -28.77
CA PRO A 230 -9.87 23.99 -28.96
C PRO A 230 -10.22 23.62 -30.42
N VAL A 231 -11.26 22.80 -30.54
CA VAL A 231 -11.91 22.36 -31.80
C VAL A 231 -12.31 23.51 -32.71
#